data_AF-A0A7Y1VV21-F1
#
_entry.id   AF-A0A7Y1VV21-F1
#
_cell.length_a   1.000
_cell.length_b   1.000
_cell.length_c   1.000
_cell.angle_alpha   90.00
_cell.angle_beta   90.00
_cell.angle_gamma   90.00
#
_symmetry.space_group_name_H-M   'P 1'
#
loop_
_entity.id
_entity.type
_entity.pdbx_description
1 polymer ?
#
loop_
_entity_poly.entity_id
_entity_poly.type
_entity_poly.pdbx_seq_one_letter_code
_entity_poly.pdbx_strand_id
1 'polypeptide(L)'
;MKTTPEHDERIATMTFASVYPHYVSKVEKKGRTKEELHEVIEWLTGFNKKELADFIGEKATFKTFFENASLNPNANLITGVICG
;
A
#
# COMPACT_ATOMS: atom_id res chain seq x y z
N MET A 1 -12.53 -8.97 -11.71
CA MET A 1 -13.64 -8.00 -11.57
C MET A 1 -13.31 -6.78 -12.43
N LYS A 2 -14.26 -6.15 -13.15
CA LYS A 2 -13.97 -4.87 -13.83
C LYS A 2 -14.15 -3.75 -12.81
N THR A 3 -13.12 -2.95 -12.56
CA THR A 3 -13.27 -1.73 -11.73
C THR A 3 -14.06 -0.67 -12.51
N THR A 4 -14.71 0.24 -11.78
CA THR A 4 -15.35 1.43 -12.36
C THR A 4 -14.55 2.68 -11.96
N PRO A 5 -14.59 3.77 -12.74
CA PRO A 5 -13.91 5.01 -12.39
C PRO A 5 -14.25 5.51 -10.98
N GLU A 6 -15.51 5.35 -10.56
CA GLU A 6 -15.97 5.75 -9.22
C GLU A 6 -15.36 4.88 -8.13
N HIS A 7 -15.13 3.59 -8.41
CA HIS A 7 -14.44 2.69 -7.49
C HIS A 7 -12.97 3.12 -7.32
N ASP A 8 -12.29 3.42 -8.42
CA ASP A 8 -10.88 3.80 -8.43
C ASP A 8 -10.68 5.15 -7.72
N GLU A 9 -11.56 6.13 -7.95
CA GLU A 9 -11.55 7.41 -7.24
C GLU A 9 -11.79 7.25 -5.74
N ARG A 10 -12.70 6.36 -5.35
CA ARG A 10 -12.94 6.05 -3.95
C ARG A 10 -11.69 5.46 -3.29
N ILE A 11 -10.96 4.57 -3.96
CA ILE A 11 -9.70 4.02 -3.42
C ILE A 11 -8.63 5.13 -3.35
N ALA A 12 -8.51 5.94 -4.39
CA ALA A 12 -7.54 7.03 -4.46
C ALA A 12 -7.70 8.04 -3.31
N THR A 13 -8.93 8.29 -2.85
CA THR A 13 -9.25 9.24 -1.77
C THR A 13 -9.22 8.63 -0.36
N MET A 14 -9.17 7.30 -0.22
CA MET A 14 -8.99 6.67 1.09
C MET A 14 -7.61 6.98 1.68
N THR A 15 -7.55 7.16 2.99
CA THR A 15 -6.28 7.39 3.69
C THR A 15 -5.54 6.08 3.90
N PHE A 16 -4.23 6.08 3.62
CA PHE A 16 -3.36 4.93 3.86
C PHE A 16 -3.42 4.50 5.33
N ALA A 17 -3.45 5.48 6.24
CA ALA A 17 -3.58 5.28 7.69
C ALA A 17 -4.82 4.46 8.10
N SER A 18 -5.94 4.60 7.39
CA SER A 18 -7.16 3.84 7.69
C SER A 18 -7.06 2.37 7.27
N VAL A 19 -6.27 2.06 6.24
CA VAL A 19 -6.16 0.71 5.68
C VAL A 19 -4.96 -0.06 6.25
N TYR A 20 -3.88 0.64 6.59
CA TYR A 20 -2.64 0.05 7.08
C TYR A 20 -2.80 -0.94 8.26
N PRO A 21 -3.63 -0.68 9.30
CA PRO A 21 -3.85 -1.65 10.37
C PRO A 21 -4.39 -2.99 9.86
N HIS A 22 -5.20 -2.97 8.81
CA HIS A 22 -5.74 -4.18 8.19
C HIS A 22 -4.67 -4.97 7.43
N TYR A 23 -3.67 -4.31 6.85
CA TYR A 23 -2.51 -5.00 6.26
C TYR A 23 -1.72 -5.73 7.33
N VAL A 24 -1.38 -5.04 8.43
CA VAL A 24 -0.66 -5.62 9.58
C VAL A 24 -1.43 -6.84 10.12
N SER A 25 -2.71 -6.69 10.43
CA SER A 25 -3.53 -7.81 10.92
C SER A 25 -3.61 -8.97 9.93
N LYS A 26 -3.62 -8.71 8.62
CA LYS A 26 -3.71 -9.76 7.59
C LYS A 26 -2.42 -10.56 7.50
N VAL A 27 -1.25 -9.91 7.56
CA VAL A 27 0.05 -10.59 7.51
C VAL A 27 0.29 -11.39 8.80
N GLU A 28 -0.04 -10.82 9.96
CA GLU A 28 0.09 -11.48 11.26
C GLU A 28 -0.78 -12.74 11.36
N LYS A 29 -2.03 -12.68 10.87
CA LYS A 29 -2.91 -13.86 10.76
C LYS A 29 -2.36 -14.96 9.85
N LYS A 30 -1.37 -14.64 9.02
CA LYS A 30 -0.67 -15.59 8.14
C LYS A 30 0.71 -15.97 8.67
N GLY A 31 1.02 -15.65 9.93
CA GLY A 31 2.30 -15.98 10.58
C GLY A 31 3.47 -15.14 10.09
N ARG A 32 3.20 -13.97 9.50
CA ARG A 32 4.19 -13.02 9.00
C ARG A 32 4.30 -11.81 9.92
N THR A 33 5.40 -11.09 9.85
CA THR A 33 5.67 -9.94 10.73
C THR A 33 5.32 -8.61 10.07
N LYS A 34 5.21 -7.58 10.92
CA LYS A 34 5.08 -6.19 10.46
C LYS A 34 6.32 -5.73 9.71
N GLU A 35 7.49 -6.21 10.09
CA GLU A 35 8.77 -5.91 9.45
C GLU A 35 8.81 -6.48 8.02
N GLU A 36 8.34 -7.72 7.80
CA GLU A 36 8.21 -8.28 6.45
C GLU A 36 7.24 -7.45 5.59
N LEU A 37 6.15 -6.94 6.16
CA LEU A 37 5.24 -6.03 5.45
C LEU A 37 5.95 -4.72 5.06
N HIS A 38 6.76 -4.15 5.95
CA HIS A 38 7.54 -2.94 5.65
C HIS A 38 8.56 -3.17 4.54
N GLU A 39 9.25 -4.30 4.54
CA GLU A 39 10.20 -4.65 3.48
C GLU A 39 9.52 -4.72 2.11
N VAL A 40 8.31 -5.30 2.03
CA VAL A 40 7.55 -5.36 0.77
C VAL A 40 7.09 -3.98 0.32
N ILE A 41 6.62 -3.14 1.24
CA ILE A 41 6.21 -1.77 0.91
C ILE A 41 7.41 -0.96 0.45
N GLU A 42 8.53 -0.99 1.19
CA GLU A 42 9.78 -0.31 0.84
C GLU A 42 10.33 -0.78 -0.51
N TRP A 43 10.33 -2.10 -0.76
CA TRP A 43 10.74 -2.64 -2.05
C TRP A 43 9.86 -2.13 -3.19
N LEU A 44 8.54 -2.01 -2.98
CA LEU A 44 7.60 -1.58 -4.02
C LEU A 44 7.64 -0.06 -4.27
N THR A 45 7.70 0.75 -3.21
CA THR A 45 7.47 2.21 -3.29
C THR A 45 8.71 3.05 -3.06
N GLY A 46 9.79 2.44 -2.56
CA GLY A 46 11.01 3.13 -2.13
C GLY A 46 10.91 3.80 -0.76
N PHE A 47 9.78 3.65 -0.04
CA PHE A 47 9.58 4.33 1.24
C PHE A 47 10.16 3.54 2.40
N ASN A 48 11.04 4.19 3.17
CA ASN A 48 11.56 3.61 4.39
C ASN A 48 10.55 3.72 5.55
N LYS A 49 10.86 3.07 6.68
CA LYS A 49 9.98 3.04 7.87
C LYS A 49 9.58 4.42 8.39
N LYS A 50 10.44 5.44 8.28
CA LYS A 50 10.15 6.80 8.73
C LYS A 50 9.12 7.45 7.80
N GLU A 51 9.33 7.38 6.50
CA GLU A 51 8.40 7.91 5.50
C GLU A 51 7.02 7.24 5.62
N LEU A 52 6.98 5.92 5.84
CA LEU A 52 5.72 5.22 6.11
C LEU A 52 5.02 5.71 7.37
N ALA A 53 5.76 6.01 8.43
CA ALA A 53 5.19 6.59 9.65
C ALA A 53 4.65 8.01 9.40
N ASP A 54 5.35 8.81 8.60
CA ASP A 54 4.94 10.16 8.22
C ASP A 54 3.63 10.11 7.41
N PHE A 55 3.53 9.26 6.39
CA PHE A 55 2.29 9.08 5.62
C PHE A 55 1.10 8.60 6.47
N ILE A 56 1.35 7.76 7.48
CA ILE A 56 0.32 7.33 8.43
C ILE A 56 -0.10 8.51 9.34
N GLY A 57 0.86 9.26 9.87
CA GLY A 57 0.62 10.40 10.76
C GLY A 57 -0.14 11.54 10.08
N GLU A 58 0.24 11.86 8.84
CA GLU A 58 -0.39 12.88 8.00
C GLU A 58 -1.74 12.43 7.43
N LYS A 59 -2.10 11.15 7.58
CA LYS A 59 -3.29 10.54 6.98
C LYS A 59 -3.34 10.75 5.47
N ALA A 60 -2.20 10.62 4.80
CA ALA A 60 -2.11 10.78 3.36
C ALA A 60 -3.06 9.81 2.62
N THR A 61 -3.64 10.29 1.53
CA THR A 61 -4.49 9.46 0.66
C THR A 61 -3.65 8.46 -0.15
N PHE A 62 -4.24 7.38 -0.66
CA PHE A 62 -3.53 6.48 -1.57
C PHE A 62 -3.03 7.18 -2.83
N LYS A 63 -3.78 8.18 -3.34
CA LYS A 63 -3.32 9.02 -4.44
C LYS A 63 -2.00 9.70 -4.08
N THR A 64 -1.97 10.45 -2.98
CA THR A 64 -0.76 11.15 -2.53
C THR A 64 0.38 10.19 -2.23
N PHE A 65 0.09 9.04 -1.61
CA PHE A 65 1.07 8.01 -1.29
C PHE A 65 1.77 7.50 -2.55
N PHE A 66 1.03 7.14 -3.60
CA PHE A 66 1.61 6.63 -4.84
C PHE A 66 2.17 7.73 -5.76
N GLU A 67 1.67 8.97 -5.70
CA GLU A 67 2.26 10.11 -6.41
C GLU A 67 3.68 10.42 -5.93
N ASN A 68 3.98 10.16 -4.66
CA ASN A 68 5.31 10.36 -4.08
C ASN A 68 6.19 9.10 -4.13
N ALA A 69 5.66 7.97 -4.61
CA ALA A 69 6.39 6.70 -4.63
C ALA A 69 7.32 6.62 -5.84
N SER A 70 8.53 6.12 -5.62
CA SER A 70 9.40 5.67 -6.70
C SER A 70 9.19 4.17 -6.88
N LEU A 71 8.26 3.82 -7.78
CA LEU A 71 7.91 2.41 -7.98
C LEU A 71 9.09 1.60 -8.47
N ASN A 72 9.25 0.40 -7.89
CA ASN A 72 10.27 -0.55 -8.33
C ASN A 72 10.15 -0.83 -9.84
N PRO A 73 11.24 -0.80 -10.62
CA PRO A 73 11.20 -1.13 -12.04
C PRO A 73 10.63 -2.53 -12.33
N ASN A 74 10.74 -3.46 -11.38
CA ASN A 74 10.21 -4.81 -11.48
C ASN A 74 8.75 -4.94 -11.02
N ALA A 75 8.07 -3.86 -10.64
CA ALA A 75 6.67 -3.90 -10.22
C ALA A 75 5.75 -4.44 -11.32
N ASN A 76 6.12 -4.25 -12.59
CA ASN A 76 5.42 -4.82 -13.74
C ASN A 76 5.44 -6.37 -13.79
N LEU A 77 6.36 -7.01 -13.06
CA LEU A 77 6.42 -8.47 -12.94
C LEU A 77 5.38 -9.03 -11.96
N ILE A 78 4.75 -8.18 -11.13
CA ILE A 78 3.66 -8.55 -10.24
C ILE A 78 2.41 -8.79 -11.10
N THR A 79 2.22 -10.04 -11.51
CA THR A 79 1.13 -10.49 -12.38
C THR A 79 0.22 -11.46 -11.65
N GLY A 80 -0.94 -11.76 -12.24
CA GLY A 80 -1.98 -12.61 -11.65
C GLY A 80 -3.22 -11.81 -11.26
N VAL A 81 -4.12 -12.46 -10.52
CA VAL A 81 -5.39 -11.84 -10.09
C VAL A 81 -5.40 -11.70 -8.57
N ILE A 82 -5.60 -10.48 -8.11
CA ILE A 82 -5.81 -10.15 -6.70
C ILE A 82 -7.04 -9.24 -6.60
N CYS A 83 -7.75 -9.31 -5.47
CA CYS A 83 -9.01 -8.58 -5.24
C CYS A 83 -10.18 -8.94 -6.18
N GLY A 84 -10.06 -10.06 -6.94
CA GLY A 84 -11.12 -10.67 -7.75
C GLY A 84 -11.19 -10.16 -9.18
#